data_AF-A0A2P8VSH7-F1
#
_entry.id   AF-A0A2P8VSH7-F1
#
_cell.length_a   1.000
_cell.length_b   1.000
_cell.length_c   1.000
_cell.angle_alpha   90.00
_cell.angle_beta   90.00
_cell.angle_gamma   90.00
#
_symmetry.space_group_name_H-M   'P 1'
#
loop_
_entity.id
_entity.type
_entity.pdbx_description
1 polymer ?
#
loop_
_entity_poly.entity_id
_entity_poly.type
_entity_poly.pdbx_seq_one_letter_code
_entity_poly.pdbx_strand_id
1 'polypeptide(L)'
;MSTLAPDQRNYYYLLEGGRAGVHKPILAALYAVHNQPQLTDGETGLGISPIHQIEMAEVDTFAAQVQYGANTIRSLTNNLVEQGWSGADIWDASVGRYSDRFLQAVAKGFTPAASDPGAAQLEPSDPATLLQAYLEDISTDYSGAQLPQNLAKLDPALLAFAERLPPNYGRLDFQRQALVEAVRLWRQLNTAEAAYEVLGVPAIDQVPDEAALDNALVAFVQSAVRYYSGYPNQREALIRLVQLWREMDTREEAIAWLLTNDPFAHETNLEIIDPALIAFVQKIPDLYSGQGDWRFALTEGYRRWFGLDSRTTAIQRLGIDPDDLAQNTENQAALLAAARTLDRALIDFAASIPTTYTQTEQQREALIRLVQIWRRLEGRIPTIQSLFEDVRRLERAAPTAPEA
;
A
#
# COMPACT_ATOMS: atom_id res chain seq x y z
N MET A 1 20.63 24.89 -23.51
CA MET A 1 19.90 23.99 -22.62
C MET A 1 19.06 23.09 -23.50
N SER A 2 19.04 21.78 -23.25
CA SER A 2 18.26 20.82 -24.05
C SER A 2 16.83 20.80 -23.54
N THR A 3 15.86 20.84 -24.44
CA THR A 3 14.47 20.63 -24.07
C THR A 3 14.25 19.24 -23.49
N LEU A 4 13.34 19.13 -22.53
CA LEU A 4 12.99 17.89 -21.84
C LEU A 4 12.42 16.87 -22.84
N ALA A 5 12.96 15.66 -22.78
CA ALA A 5 12.39 14.52 -23.50
C ALA A 5 10.97 14.22 -22.98
N PRO A 6 10.10 13.60 -23.81
CA PRO A 6 8.73 13.25 -23.40
C PRO A 6 8.67 12.48 -22.07
N ASP A 7 9.56 11.52 -21.84
CA ASP A 7 9.59 10.72 -20.60
C ASP A 7 9.95 11.58 -19.37
N GLN A 8 10.82 12.57 -19.53
CA GLN A 8 11.17 13.50 -18.44
C GLN A 8 9.99 14.40 -18.09
N ARG A 9 9.23 14.87 -19.07
CA ARG A 9 8.00 15.62 -18.83
C ARG A 9 6.94 14.74 -18.15
N ASN A 10 6.79 13.50 -18.63
CA ASN A 10 5.87 12.53 -18.04
C ASN A 10 6.18 12.25 -16.57
N TYR A 11 7.47 12.17 -16.20
CA TYR A 11 7.89 12.04 -14.81
C TYR A 11 7.35 13.16 -13.91
N TYR A 12 7.44 14.42 -14.34
CA TYR A 12 6.88 15.54 -13.57
C TYR A 12 5.35 15.46 -13.44
N TYR A 13 4.64 15.06 -14.50
CA TYR A 13 3.19 14.89 -14.44
C TYR A 13 2.78 13.78 -13.46
N LEU A 14 3.50 12.66 -13.44
CA LEU A 14 3.27 11.56 -12.51
C LEU A 14 3.54 11.98 -11.07
N LEU A 15 4.67 12.65 -10.83
CA LEU A 15 5.07 13.13 -9.52
C LEU A 15 4.03 14.10 -8.93
N GLU A 16 3.67 15.13 -9.69
CA GLU A 16 2.77 16.18 -9.21
C GLU A 16 1.31 15.76 -9.23
N GLY A 17 0.91 14.90 -10.17
CA GLY A 17 -0.39 14.26 -10.17
C GLY A 17 -0.60 13.42 -8.91
N GLY A 18 0.37 12.56 -8.61
CA GLY A 18 0.40 11.74 -7.40
C GLY A 18 0.51 12.56 -6.11
N ARG A 19 1.24 13.68 -6.11
CA ARG A 19 1.31 14.59 -4.96
C ARG A 19 -0.03 15.30 -4.75
N ALA A 20 -0.64 15.89 -5.76
CA ALA A 20 -1.87 16.67 -5.57
C ALA A 20 -3.15 15.82 -5.50
N GLY A 21 -3.10 14.54 -5.88
CA GLY A 21 -4.29 13.69 -5.99
C GLY A 21 -5.16 14.05 -7.19
N VAL A 22 -4.51 14.45 -8.28
CA VAL A 22 -5.16 14.77 -9.56
C VAL A 22 -4.77 13.74 -10.60
N HIS A 23 -5.68 13.42 -11.52
CA HIS A 23 -5.40 12.41 -12.55
C HIS A 23 -4.37 12.96 -13.54
N LYS A 24 -3.15 12.41 -13.51
CA LYS A 24 -1.98 12.84 -14.31
C LYS A 24 -2.29 13.32 -15.73
N PRO A 25 -3.16 12.66 -16.52
CA PRO A 25 -3.43 13.09 -17.90
C PRO A 25 -3.94 14.53 -18.05
N ILE A 26 -4.53 15.13 -17.01
CA ILE A 26 -4.94 16.55 -17.09
C ILE A 26 -3.74 17.49 -17.21
N LEU A 27 -2.61 17.16 -16.57
CA LEU A 27 -1.41 17.99 -16.60
C LEU A 27 -0.73 17.91 -17.98
N ALA A 28 -0.68 16.71 -18.56
CA ALA A 28 -0.22 16.49 -19.93
C ALA A 28 -1.12 17.22 -20.95
N ALA A 29 -2.44 17.16 -20.77
CA ALA A 29 -3.40 17.85 -21.63
C ALA A 29 -3.27 19.39 -21.56
N LEU A 30 -3.09 19.95 -20.36
CA LEU A 30 -2.84 21.37 -20.17
C LEU A 30 -1.56 21.82 -20.88
N TYR A 31 -0.47 21.05 -20.75
CA TYR A 31 0.76 21.33 -21.49
C TYR A 31 0.52 21.32 -23.01
N ALA A 32 -0.16 20.29 -23.53
CA ALA A 32 -0.41 20.14 -24.95
C ALA A 32 -1.27 21.26 -25.54
N VAL A 33 -2.31 21.71 -24.82
CA VAL A 33 -3.24 22.74 -25.32
C VAL A 33 -2.68 24.16 -25.18
N HIS A 34 -1.94 24.44 -24.11
CA HIS A 34 -1.38 25.77 -23.89
C HIS A 34 -0.06 25.95 -24.64
N ASN A 35 0.91 25.07 -24.40
CA ASN A 35 2.27 25.17 -24.94
C ASN A 35 2.87 26.58 -24.77
N GLN A 36 2.54 27.24 -23.66
CA GLN A 36 2.93 28.60 -23.30
C GLN A 36 2.67 28.82 -21.79
N PRO A 37 3.33 29.79 -21.12
CA PRO A 37 4.34 30.73 -21.65
C PRO A 37 5.66 30.05 -22.02
N GLN A 38 6.56 30.77 -22.70
CA GLN A 38 7.97 30.34 -22.77
C GLN A 38 8.61 30.53 -21.39
N LEU A 39 9.35 29.53 -20.94
CA LEU A 39 9.93 29.45 -19.60
C LEU A 39 11.44 29.70 -19.62
N THR A 40 12.01 30.08 -18.47
CA THR A 40 13.45 30.37 -18.36
C THR A 40 14.37 29.17 -18.59
N ASP A 41 13.87 27.95 -18.38
CA ASP A 41 14.59 26.70 -18.65
C ASP A 41 14.55 26.28 -20.13
N GLY A 42 13.87 27.06 -20.99
CA GLY A 42 13.75 26.81 -22.42
C GLY A 42 12.55 25.94 -22.80
N GLU A 43 11.74 25.53 -21.83
CA GLU A 43 10.48 24.82 -22.06
C GLU A 43 9.31 25.78 -22.33
N THR A 44 8.16 25.18 -22.60
CA THR A 44 6.86 25.84 -22.62
C THR A 44 6.00 25.39 -21.43
N GLY A 45 5.14 26.29 -20.94
CA GLY A 45 4.31 26.06 -19.77
C GLY A 45 2.97 25.40 -20.03
N LEU A 46 2.25 25.18 -18.93
CA LEU A 46 0.92 24.56 -18.86
C LEU A 46 -0.21 25.62 -18.87
N GLY A 47 0.09 26.87 -19.23
CA GLY A 47 -0.84 27.99 -19.11
C GLY A 47 -1.05 28.46 -17.67
N ILE A 48 -0.05 28.28 -16.80
CA ILE A 48 -0.09 28.76 -15.42
C ILE A 48 0.57 30.13 -15.32
N SER A 49 -0.16 31.10 -14.77
CA SER A 49 0.26 32.49 -14.60
C SER A 49 0.34 32.88 -13.12
N PRO A 50 1.28 33.75 -12.72
CA PRO A 50 1.37 34.23 -11.35
C PRO A 50 0.10 34.99 -10.96
N ILE A 51 -0.32 34.83 -9.70
CA ILE A 51 -1.45 35.57 -9.12
C ILE A 51 -1.29 35.68 -7.60
N HIS A 52 -1.92 36.69 -7.02
CA HIS A 52 -1.83 37.03 -5.59
C HIS A 52 -0.38 37.30 -5.17
N GLN A 53 0.20 36.43 -4.33
CA GLN A 53 1.56 36.54 -3.80
C GLN A 53 2.56 35.67 -4.55
N ILE A 54 2.12 34.95 -5.58
CA ILE A 54 3.00 34.10 -6.38
C ILE A 54 3.71 34.99 -7.38
N GLU A 55 5.03 35.06 -7.28
CA GLU A 55 5.88 35.83 -8.19
C GLU A 55 6.06 35.07 -9.51
N MET A 56 6.32 35.80 -10.60
CA MET A 56 6.56 35.17 -11.91
C MET A 56 7.68 34.12 -11.84
N ALA A 57 8.76 34.42 -11.12
CA ALA A 57 9.91 33.53 -10.97
C ALA A 57 9.55 32.18 -10.32
N GLU A 58 8.46 32.12 -9.52
CA GLU A 58 8.01 30.88 -8.90
C GLU A 58 7.30 29.94 -9.86
N VAL A 59 6.83 30.43 -11.01
CA VAL A 59 6.13 29.64 -12.04
C VAL A 59 6.90 29.57 -13.37
N ASP A 60 8.14 30.07 -13.42
CA ASP A 60 8.92 30.26 -14.67
C ASP A 60 9.81 29.08 -15.06
N THR A 61 9.50 27.89 -14.54
CA THR A 61 10.16 26.62 -14.91
C THR A 61 9.12 25.54 -15.16
N PHE A 62 9.45 24.54 -15.97
CA PHE A 62 8.51 23.48 -16.31
C PHE A 62 8.05 22.72 -15.07
N ALA A 63 8.98 22.37 -14.17
CA ALA A 63 8.66 21.71 -12.90
C ALA A 63 7.66 22.52 -12.07
N ALA A 64 7.86 23.84 -11.99
CA ALA A 64 6.96 24.73 -11.28
C ALA A 64 5.59 24.85 -11.97
N GLN A 65 5.54 24.97 -13.29
CA GLN A 65 4.29 24.97 -14.07
C GLN A 65 3.46 23.72 -13.78
N VAL A 66 4.09 22.55 -13.69
CA VAL A 66 3.40 21.30 -13.36
C VAL A 66 2.94 21.28 -11.90
N GLN A 67 3.79 21.69 -10.96
CA GLN A 67 3.45 21.71 -9.53
C GLN A 67 2.27 22.65 -9.22
N TYR A 68 2.33 23.89 -9.71
CA TYR A 68 1.26 24.86 -9.54
C TYR A 68 0.02 24.46 -10.35
N GLY A 69 0.18 23.90 -11.55
CA GLY A 69 -0.94 23.36 -12.32
C GLY A 69 -1.72 22.28 -11.56
N ALA A 70 -1.01 21.36 -10.92
CA ALA A 70 -1.65 20.32 -10.10
C ALA A 70 -2.40 20.91 -8.89
N ASN A 71 -1.79 21.89 -8.21
CA ASN A 71 -2.45 22.60 -7.11
C ASN A 71 -3.68 23.40 -7.59
N THR A 72 -3.61 24.04 -8.75
CA THR A 72 -4.69 24.83 -9.33
C THR A 72 -5.88 23.95 -9.74
N ILE A 73 -5.64 22.77 -10.33
CA ILE A 73 -6.70 21.80 -10.62
C ILE A 73 -7.37 21.29 -9.34
N ARG A 74 -6.59 21.04 -8.28
CA ARG A 74 -7.14 20.66 -6.97
C ARG A 74 -7.98 21.80 -6.35
N SER A 75 -7.49 23.04 -6.43
CA SER A 75 -8.20 24.23 -5.96
C SER A 75 -9.51 24.47 -6.71
N LEU A 76 -9.48 24.37 -8.04
CA LEU A 76 -10.68 24.40 -8.90
C LEU A 76 -11.67 23.31 -8.48
N THR A 77 -11.19 22.07 -8.29
CA THR A 77 -12.02 20.95 -7.86
C THR A 77 -12.76 21.27 -6.56
N ASN A 78 -12.04 21.81 -5.56
CA ASN A 78 -12.64 22.21 -4.29
C ASN A 78 -13.69 23.30 -4.46
N ASN A 79 -13.38 24.33 -5.23
CA ASN A 79 -14.31 25.41 -5.50
C ASN A 79 -15.60 24.92 -6.16
N LEU A 80 -15.52 23.95 -7.09
CA LEU A 80 -16.70 23.34 -7.71
C LEU A 80 -17.50 22.49 -6.71
N VAL A 81 -16.83 21.74 -5.83
CA VAL A 81 -17.50 20.98 -4.76
C VAL A 81 -18.23 21.92 -3.79
N GLU A 82 -17.62 23.03 -3.41
CA GLU A 82 -18.26 24.07 -2.58
C GLU A 82 -19.47 24.71 -3.28
N GLN A 83 -19.46 24.77 -4.61
CA GLN A 83 -20.60 25.18 -5.44
C GLN A 83 -21.66 24.08 -5.62
N GLY A 84 -21.49 22.92 -4.98
CA GLY A 84 -22.45 21.82 -4.98
C GLY A 84 -22.26 20.81 -6.12
N TRP A 85 -21.11 20.78 -6.79
CA TRP A 85 -20.81 19.72 -7.77
C TRP A 85 -20.63 18.39 -7.05
N SER A 86 -21.29 17.37 -7.56
CA SER A 86 -21.15 15.99 -7.08
C SER A 86 -19.90 15.31 -7.67
N GLY A 87 -19.53 14.16 -7.10
CA GLY A 87 -18.43 13.35 -7.64
C GLY A 87 -18.63 12.98 -9.12
N ALA A 88 -19.88 12.70 -9.52
CA ALA A 88 -20.23 12.36 -10.91
C ALA A 88 -20.18 13.56 -11.87
N ASP A 89 -20.34 14.78 -11.36
CA ASP A 89 -20.14 15.99 -12.17
C ASP A 89 -18.65 16.20 -12.50
N ILE A 90 -17.76 15.68 -11.66
CA ILE A 90 -16.30 15.84 -11.80
C ILE A 90 -15.68 14.64 -12.51
N TRP A 91 -16.12 13.42 -12.20
CA TRP A 91 -15.51 12.18 -12.64
C TRP A 91 -16.54 11.20 -13.21
N ASP A 92 -16.26 10.65 -14.38
CA ASP A 92 -17.02 9.57 -14.97
C ASP A 92 -16.40 8.21 -14.57
N ALA A 93 -17.02 7.56 -13.58
CA ALA A 93 -16.56 6.28 -13.07
C ALA A 93 -16.69 5.13 -14.07
N SER A 94 -17.56 5.24 -15.09
CA SER A 94 -17.76 4.16 -16.06
C SER A 94 -16.56 3.98 -16.98
N VAL A 95 -15.92 5.09 -17.34
CA VAL A 95 -14.73 5.13 -18.20
C VAL A 95 -13.45 5.48 -17.44
N GLY A 96 -13.55 5.84 -16.15
CA GLY A 96 -12.41 6.06 -15.27
C GLY A 96 -11.59 7.30 -15.60
N ARG A 97 -12.27 8.42 -15.90
CA ARG A 97 -11.61 9.70 -16.21
C ARG A 97 -12.44 10.90 -15.73
N TYR A 98 -11.86 12.09 -15.80
CA TYR A 98 -12.61 13.33 -15.59
C TYR A 98 -13.76 13.43 -16.59
N SER A 99 -14.90 13.95 -16.12
CA SER A 99 -16.09 14.13 -16.92
C SER A 99 -15.87 15.23 -17.97
N ASP A 100 -16.59 15.18 -19.09
CA ASP A 100 -16.52 16.23 -20.11
C ASP A 100 -16.97 17.60 -19.53
N ARG A 101 -17.93 17.58 -18.60
CA ARG A 101 -18.40 18.77 -17.89
C ARG A 101 -17.29 19.43 -17.07
N PHE A 102 -16.48 18.62 -16.38
CA PHE A 102 -15.34 19.12 -15.62
C PHE A 102 -14.23 19.64 -16.53
N LEU A 103 -13.91 18.94 -17.61
CA LEU A 103 -12.91 19.40 -18.58
C LEU A 103 -13.32 20.73 -19.24
N GLN A 104 -14.62 20.94 -19.48
CA GLN A 104 -15.13 22.25 -19.91
C GLN A 104 -14.98 23.34 -18.84
N ALA A 105 -15.04 23.00 -17.55
CA ALA A 105 -14.78 23.96 -16.48
C ALA A 105 -13.29 24.30 -16.39
N VAL A 106 -12.40 23.31 -16.54
CA VAL A 106 -10.94 23.51 -16.61
C VAL A 106 -10.58 24.43 -17.78
N ALA A 107 -11.13 24.18 -18.97
CA ALA A 107 -10.85 24.97 -20.18
C ALA A 107 -11.27 26.45 -20.07
N LYS A 108 -12.20 26.80 -19.18
CA LYS A 108 -12.58 28.21 -18.95
C LYS A 108 -11.50 29.01 -18.23
N GLY A 109 -10.44 28.35 -17.75
CA GLY A 109 -9.46 28.94 -16.85
C GLY A 109 -9.99 29.01 -15.41
N PHE A 110 -9.11 29.35 -14.49
CA PHE A 110 -9.46 29.44 -13.07
C PHE A 110 -8.57 30.44 -12.35
N THR A 111 -9.20 31.30 -11.56
CA THR A 111 -8.51 32.21 -10.64
C THR A 111 -8.77 31.73 -9.21
N PRO A 112 -7.76 31.19 -8.51
CA PRO A 112 -7.92 30.74 -7.14
C PRO A 112 -8.21 31.90 -6.19
N ALA A 113 -8.81 31.59 -5.03
CA ALA A 113 -9.02 32.58 -3.98
C ALA A 113 -7.69 33.01 -3.36
N ALA A 114 -7.60 34.26 -2.87
CA ALA A 114 -6.37 34.78 -2.25
C ALA A 114 -5.92 34.00 -0.99
N SER A 115 -6.81 33.20 -0.40
CA SER A 115 -6.52 32.31 0.72
C SER A 115 -5.84 31.00 0.32
N ASP A 116 -5.67 30.71 -0.98
CA ASP A 116 -4.97 29.53 -1.49
C ASP A 116 -3.64 29.93 -2.16
N PRO A 117 -2.57 30.15 -1.37
CA PRO A 117 -1.28 30.60 -1.89
C PRO A 117 -0.54 29.52 -2.69
N GLY A 118 -1.02 28.26 -2.65
CA GLY A 118 -0.42 27.16 -3.39
C GLY A 118 -0.92 27.03 -4.82
N ALA A 119 -1.98 27.75 -5.19
CA ALA A 119 -2.60 27.68 -6.51
C ALA A 119 -2.35 28.98 -7.29
N ALA A 120 -1.92 28.83 -8.54
CA ALA A 120 -1.71 29.92 -9.47
C ALA A 120 -2.90 30.06 -10.43
N GLN A 121 -2.92 31.11 -11.25
CA GLN A 121 -3.98 31.31 -12.25
C GLN A 121 -3.81 30.29 -13.38
N LEU A 122 -4.90 29.63 -13.77
CA LEU A 122 -4.98 28.85 -14.99
C LEU A 122 -5.59 29.72 -16.09
N GLU A 123 -4.87 29.89 -17.19
CA GLU A 123 -5.37 30.59 -18.38
C GLU A 123 -6.46 29.76 -19.09
N PRO A 124 -7.41 30.41 -19.78
CA PRO A 124 -8.40 29.71 -20.59
C PRO A 124 -7.75 29.01 -21.80
N SER A 125 -8.35 27.90 -22.22
CA SER A 125 -7.95 27.11 -23.39
C SER A 125 -9.18 26.68 -24.22
N ASP A 126 -8.91 26.13 -25.41
CA ASP A 126 -9.98 25.55 -26.22
C ASP A 126 -10.47 24.22 -25.62
N PRO A 127 -11.77 24.09 -25.27
CA PRO A 127 -12.28 22.92 -24.59
C PRO A 127 -12.23 21.64 -25.42
N ALA A 128 -12.37 21.73 -26.75
CA ALA A 128 -12.34 20.56 -27.62
C ALA A 128 -10.91 20.01 -27.72
N THR A 129 -9.93 20.91 -27.84
CA THR A 129 -8.51 20.57 -27.90
C THR A 129 -8.02 20.01 -26.56
N LEU A 130 -8.45 20.58 -25.43
CA LEU A 130 -8.13 20.03 -24.10
C LEU A 130 -8.69 18.62 -23.92
N LEU A 131 -9.96 18.40 -24.29
CA LEU A 131 -10.58 17.07 -24.22
C LEU A 131 -9.82 16.06 -25.10
N GLN A 132 -9.48 16.43 -26.32
CA GLN A 132 -8.73 15.55 -27.22
C GLN A 132 -7.37 15.17 -26.64
N ALA A 133 -6.58 16.15 -26.19
CA ALA A 133 -5.26 15.90 -25.60
C ALA A 133 -5.35 15.02 -24.34
N TYR A 134 -6.38 15.23 -23.53
CA TYR A 134 -6.64 14.41 -22.34
C TYR A 134 -6.93 12.95 -22.68
N LEU A 135 -7.76 12.70 -23.70
CA LEU A 135 -8.09 11.35 -24.14
C LEU A 135 -6.90 10.64 -24.82
N GLU A 136 -6.07 11.37 -25.55
CA GLU A 136 -4.85 10.83 -26.17
C GLU A 136 -3.84 10.33 -25.13
N ASP A 137 -3.63 11.09 -24.06
CA ASP A 137 -2.72 10.70 -22.96
C ASP A 137 -3.27 9.49 -22.18
N ILE A 138 -4.58 9.47 -21.86
CA ILE A 138 -5.23 8.29 -21.24
C ILE A 138 -5.06 7.04 -22.12
N SER A 139 -5.30 7.17 -23.42
CA SER A 139 -5.16 6.04 -24.34
C SER A 139 -3.73 5.48 -24.35
N THR A 140 -2.74 6.35 -24.24
CA THR A 140 -1.33 5.96 -24.17
C THR A 140 -1.05 5.18 -22.89
N ASP A 141 -1.46 5.71 -21.73
CA ASP A 141 -1.24 5.06 -20.44
C ASP A 141 -1.98 3.71 -20.33
N TYR A 142 -3.24 3.65 -20.76
CA TYR A 142 -4.06 2.44 -20.63
C TYR A 142 -3.63 1.34 -21.60
N SER A 143 -3.22 1.71 -22.82
CA SER A 143 -2.70 0.73 -23.79
C SER A 143 -1.35 0.17 -23.34
N GLY A 144 -0.48 1.02 -22.79
CA GLY A 144 0.80 0.59 -22.21
C GLY A 144 0.62 -0.37 -21.03
N ALA A 145 -0.34 -0.08 -20.14
CA ALA A 145 -0.63 -0.89 -18.96
C ALA A 145 -1.62 -2.06 -19.19
N GLN A 146 -2.13 -2.24 -20.41
CA GLN A 146 -3.15 -3.24 -20.76
C GLN A 146 -4.42 -3.17 -19.88
N LEU A 147 -4.80 -1.97 -19.44
CA LEU A 147 -5.98 -1.77 -18.62
C LEU A 147 -7.26 -1.87 -19.46
N PRO A 148 -8.38 -2.36 -18.87
CA PRO A 148 -9.66 -2.33 -19.54
C PRO A 148 -10.12 -0.89 -19.73
N GLN A 149 -10.72 -0.60 -20.88
CA GLN A 149 -11.30 0.72 -21.23
C GLN A 149 -12.51 1.10 -20.35
N ASN A 150 -13.03 0.16 -19.57
CA ASN A 150 -14.13 0.36 -18.62
C ASN A 150 -13.63 0.09 -17.21
N LEU A 151 -13.78 1.09 -16.34
CA LEU A 151 -13.34 1.06 -14.94
C LEU A 151 -14.52 1.14 -13.95
N ALA A 152 -15.74 0.81 -14.36
CA ALA A 152 -16.94 0.84 -13.52
C ALA A 152 -16.83 -0.03 -12.25
N LYS A 153 -15.93 -1.03 -12.24
CA LYS A 153 -15.68 -1.90 -11.08
C LYS A 153 -14.62 -1.37 -10.12
N LEU A 154 -13.89 -0.32 -10.48
CA LEU A 154 -12.78 0.20 -9.69
C LEU A 154 -13.24 0.74 -8.34
N ASP A 155 -14.23 1.64 -8.32
CA ASP A 155 -14.74 2.23 -7.07
C ASP A 155 -15.24 1.14 -6.07
N PRO A 156 -16.09 0.16 -6.49
CA PRO A 156 -16.45 -0.96 -5.63
C PRO A 156 -15.25 -1.76 -5.11
N ALA A 157 -14.24 -2.02 -5.94
CA ALA A 157 -13.05 -2.78 -5.55
C ALA A 157 -12.18 -2.00 -4.53
N LEU A 158 -12.01 -0.69 -4.73
CA LEU A 158 -11.29 0.20 -3.80
C LEU A 158 -11.96 0.22 -2.43
N LEU A 159 -13.28 0.33 -2.38
CA LEU A 159 -14.04 0.34 -1.14
C LEU A 159 -13.97 -1.02 -0.42
N ALA A 160 -14.14 -2.11 -1.15
CA ALA A 160 -14.01 -3.47 -0.61
C ALA A 160 -12.62 -3.72 0.00
N PHE A 161 -11.57 -3.22 -0.65
CA PHE A 161 -10.21 -3.28 -0.12
C PHE A 161 -10.08 -2.46 1.17
N ALA A 162 -10.54 -1.20 1.16
CA ALA A 162 -10.45 -0.31 2.32
C ALA A 162 -11.18 -0.85 3.56
N GLU A 163 -12.34 -1.50 3.39
CA GLU A 163 -13.09 -2.15 4.47
C GLU A 163 -12.29 -3.25 5.20
N ARG A 164 -11.33 -3.87 4.53
CA ARG A 164 -10.51 -4.96 5.08
C ARG A 164 -9.21 -4.49 5.71
N LEU A 165 -8.87 -3.22 5.59
CA LEU A 165 -7.62 -2.71 6.15
C LEU A 165 -7.57 -2.74 7.69
N PRO A 166 -8.60 -2.30 8.44
CA PRO A 166 -8.53 -2.25 9.90
C PRO A 166 -8.13 -3.58 10.57
N PRO A 167 -8.74 -4.74 10.26
CA PRO A 167 -8.32 -6.01 10.88
C PRO A 167 -6.95 -6.51 10.41
N ASN A 168 -6.46 -6.06 9.25
CA ASN A 168 -5.21 -6.50 8.64
C ASN A 168 -4.06 -5.51 8.83
N TYR A 169 -4.28 -4.41 9.55
CA TYR A 169 -3.26 -3.42 9.84
C TYR A 169 -2.29 -3.95 10.91
N GLY A 170 -1.12 -4.36 10.47
CA GLY A 170 -0.02 -4.89 11.28
C GLY A 170 0.91 -3.81 11.85
N ARG A 171 0.66 -2.53 11.53
CA ARG A 171 1.47 -1.37 11.96
C ARG A 171 2.91 -1.41 11.44
N LEU A 172 3.10 -2.03 10.27
CA LEU A 172 4.36 -2.03 9.54
C LEU A 172 4.56 -0.65 8.88
N ASP A 173 5.80 -0.26 8.63
CA ASP A 173 6.10 1.10 8.19
C ASP A 173 5.48 1.44 6.84
N PHE A 174 5.54 0.53 5.86
CA PHE A 174 4.89 0.72 4.56
C PHE A 174 3.36 0.81 4.70
N GLN A 175 2.74 0.06 5.62
CA GLN A 175 1.29 0.12 5.85
C GLN A 175 0.90 1.47 6.47
N ARG A 176 1.72 1.95 7.42
CA ARG A 176 1.54 3.27 8.03
C ARG A 176 1.68 4.37 6.98
N GLN A 177 2.74 4.32 6.19
CA GLN A 177 2.97 5.25 5.08
C GLN A 177 1.80 5.24 4.09
N ALA A 178 1.30 4.06 3.72
CA ALA A 178 0.15 3.92 2.83
C ALA A 178 -1.10 4.63 3.37
N LEU A 179 -1.40 4.46 4.66
CA LEU A 179 -2.54 5.11 5.31
C LEU A 179 -2.32 6.63 5.48
N VAL A 180 -1.11 7.07 5.80
CA VAL A 180 -0.76 8.50 5.88
C VAL A 180 -0.94 9.18 4.53
N GLU A 181 -0.43 8.57 3.46
CA GLU A 181 -0.60 9.07 2.08
C GLU A 181 -2.07 9.07 1.66
N ALA A 182 -2.85 8.06 2.06
CA ALA A 182 -4.30 8.04 1.84
C ALA A 182 -4.99 9.23 2.54
N VAL A 183 -4.66 9.52 3.81
CA VAL A 183 -5.18 10.70 4.53
C VAL A 183 -4.78 11.98 3.82
N ARG A 184 -3.50 12.11 3.47
CA ARG A 184 -2.93 13.30 2.82
C ARG A 184 -3.69 13.61 1.53
N LEU A 185 -3.88 12.64 0.65
CA LEU A 185 -4.61 12.82 -0.60
C LEU A 185 -6.10 13.05 -0.40
N TRP A 186 -6.73 12.27 0.48
CA TRP A 186 -8.16 12.40 0.76
C TRP A 186 -8.53 13.77 1.33
N ARG A 187 -7.66 14.31 2.20
CA ARG A 187 -7.78 15.64 2.80
C ARG A 187 -7.09 16.74 2.00
N GLN A 188 -6.51 16.40 0.85
CA GLN A 188 -5.91 17.34 -0.10
C GLN A 188 -4.75 18.15 0.48
N LEU A 189 -3.94 17.50 1.31
CA LEU A 189 -2.81 18.08 2.00
C LEU A 189 -1.53 17.93 1.17
N ASN A 190 -0.57 18.83 1.37
CA ASN A 190 0.69 18.81 0.63
C ASN A 190 1.75 17.91 1.27
N THR A 191 1.68 17.66 2.58
CA THR A 191 2.74 16.95 3.33
C THR A 191 2.17 15.93 4.31
N ALA A 192 3.02 15.01 4.77
CA ALA A 192 2.66 14.02 5.79
C ALA A 192 2.40 14.67 7.16
N GLU A 193 3.15 15.72 7.50
CA GLU A 193 2.99 16.46 8.76
C GLU A 193 1.61 17.10 8.85
N ALA A 194 1.11 17.66 7.75
CA ALA A 194 -0.25 18.17 7.68
C ALA A 194 -1.30 17.06 7.88
N ALA A 195 -1.00 15.82 7.47
CA ALA A 195 -1.89 14.69 7.74
C ALA A 195 -1.93 14.36 9.25
N TYR A 196 -0.79 14.43 9.94
CA TYR A 196 -0.75 14.26 11.40
C TYR A 196 -1.54 15.34 12.13
N GLU A 197 -1.39 16.60 11.71
CA GLU A 197 -2.10 17.75 12.28
C GLU A 197 -3.63 17.60 12.13
N VAL A 198 -4.11 17.26 10.93
CA VAL A 198 -5.55 17.05 10.67
C VAL A 198 -6.12 15.86 11.44
N LEU A 199 -5.30 14.86 11.75
CA LEU A 199 -5.67 13.73 12.61
C LEU A 199 -5.60 14.05 14.11
N GLY A 200 -5.10 15.24 14.49
CA GLY A 200 -4.92 15.62 15.90
C GLY A 200 -3.81 14.84 16.60
N VAL A 201 -2.81 14.37 15.85
CA VAL A 201 -1.70 13.57 16.37
C VAL A 201 -0.53 14.50 16.70
N PRO A 202 -0.05 14.54 17.95
CA PRO A 202 1.12 15.33 18.31
C PRO A 202 2.38 14.79 17.60
N ALA A 203 3.20 15.69 17.08
CA ALA A 203 4.52 15.38 16.55
C ALA A 203 5.58 16.27 17.20
N ILE A 204 6.70 15.67 17.61
CA ILE A 204 7.88 16.38 18.13
C ILE A 204 8.98 16.18 17.09
N ASP A 205 9.57 17.27 16.60
CA ASP A 205 10.60 17.22 15.54
C ASP A 205 10.19 16.38 14.32
N GLN A 206 8.92 16.53 13.89
CA GLN A 206 8.30 15.79 12.77
C GLN A 206 8.11 14.28 13.00
N VAL A 207 8.43 13.79 14.20
CA VAL A 207 8.17 12.40 14.60
C VAL A 207 6.84 12.32 15.35
N PRO A 208 5.82 11.64 14.81
CA PRO A 208 4.52 11.48 15.48
C PRO A 208 4.59 10.45 16.61
N ASP A 209 3.71 10.58 17.60
CA ASP A 209 3.40 9.45 18.49
C ASP A 209 2.77 8.31 17.67
N GLU A 210 3.55 7.25 17.41
CA GLU A 210 3.15 6.11 16.58
C GLU A 210 1.83 5.47 17.05
N ALA A 211 1.62 5.35 18.36
CA ALA A 211 0.43 4.69 18.89
C ALA A 211 -0.82 5.55 18.69
N ALA A 212 -0.69 6.87 18.89
CA ALA A 212 -1.76 7.82 18.60
C ALA A 212 -2.06 7.86 17.09
N LEU A 213 -1.02 7.88 16.26
CA LEU A 213 -1.14 7.87 14.80
C LEU A 213 -1.84 6.61 14.30
N ASP A 214 -1.40 5.43 14.73
CA ASP A 214 -1.97 4.15 14.31
C ASP A 214 -3.49 4.08 14.61
N ASN A 215 -3.92 4.56 15.78
CA ASN A 215 -5.34 4.63 16.14
C ASN A 215 -6.11 5.61 15.26
N ALA A 216 -5.54 6.80 14.99
CA ALA A 216 -6.18 7.81 14.16
C ALA A 216 -6.31 7.36 12.69
N LEU A 217 -5.30 6.67 12.15
CA LEU A 217 -5.32 6.11 10.79
C LEU A 217 -6.39 5.02 10.63
N VAL A 218 -6.51 4.12 11.61
CA VAL A 218 -7.56 3.09 11.61
C VAL A 218 -8.95 3.73 11.68
N ALA A 219 -9.15 4.72 12.56
CA ALA A 219 -10.42 5.44 12.64
C ALA A 219 -10.75 6.18 11.35
N PHE A 220 -9.74 6.80 10.71
CA PHE A 220 -9.88 7.47 9.44
C PHE A 220 -10.36 6.51 8.35
N VAL A 221 -9.68 5.39 8.11
CA VAL A 221 -10.02 4.47 7.01
C VAL A 221 -11.39 3.82 7.22
N GLN A 222 -11.77 3.51 8.46
CA GLN A 222 -13.13 3.06 8.79
C GLN A 222 -14.19 4.09 8.42
N SER A 223 -13.89 5.39 8.59
CA SER A 223 -14.81 6.47 8.20
C SER A 223 -14.79 6.76 6.69
N ALA A 224 -13.65 6.56 6.03
CA ALA A 224 -13.43 6.90 4.63
C ALA A 224 -14.43 6.17 3.72
N VAL A 225 -14.67 4.88 3.96
CA VAL A 225 -15.64 4.07 3.22
C VAL A 225 -17.04 4.68 3.28
N ARG A 226 -17.46 5.15 4.47
CA ARG A 226 -18.79 5.73 4.68
C ARG A 226 -18.96 7.09 4.00
N TYR A 227 -17.90 7.89 3.94
CA TYR A 227 -17.92 9.26 3.40
C TYR A 227 -17.32 9.35 1.99
N TYR A 228 -17.19 8.21 1.32
CA TYR A 228 -16.79 8.18 -0.08
C TYR A 228 -17.91 8.73 -0.95
N SER A 229 -17.60 9.81 -1.66
CA SER A 229 -18.51 10.50 -2.57
C SER A 229 -18.07 10.38 -4.03
N GLY A 230 -17.01 9.62 -4.29
CA GLY A 230 -16.45 9.49 -5.62
C GLY A 230 -15.87 10.80 -6.11
N TYR A 231 -15.12 11.52 -5.28
CA TYR A 231 -14.28 12.63 -5.75
C TYR A 231 -12.92 12.11 -6.23
N PRO A 232 -12.27 12.77 -7.21
CA PRO A 232 -10.98 12.35 -7.76
C PRO A 232 -9.90 12.14 -6.69
N ASN A 233 -9.76 13.07 -5.75
CA ASN A 233 -8.78 12.98 -4.66
C ASN A 233 -9.04 11.76 -3.73
N GLN A 234 -10.31 11.39 -3.53
CA GLN A 234 -10.67 10.18 -2.76
C GLN A 234 -10.30 8.90 -3.52
N ARG A 235 -10.49 8.88 -4.86
CA ARG A 235 -10.05 7.76 -5.71
C ARG A 235 -8.55 7.61 -5.69
N GLU A 236 -7.82 8.69 -5.98
CA GLU A 236 -6.36 8.66 -6.00
C GLU A 236 -5.79 8.31 -4.62
N ALA A 237 -6.42 8.76 -3.52
CA ALA A 237 -6.07 8.33 -2.18
C ALA A 237 -6.17 6.80 -1.99
N LEU A 238 -7.28 6.19 -2.43
CA LEU A 238 -7.47 4.74 -2.30
C LEU A 238 -6.61 3.94 -3.28
N ILE A 239 -6.35 4.45 -4.49
CA ILE A 239 -5.44 3.80 -5.44
C ILE A 239 -4.01 3.84 -4.88
N ARG A 240 -3.56 4.99 -4.37
CA ARG A 240 -2.25 5.13 -3.73
C ARG A 240 -2.11 4.26 -2.49
N LEU A 241 -3.18 4.13 -1.72
CA LEU A 241 -3.25 3.20 -0.59
C LEU A 241 -3.02 1.76 -1.04
N VAL A 242 -3.69 1.30 -2.08
CA VAL A 242 -3.50 -0.06 -2.64
C VAL A 242 -2.07 -0.22 -3.16
N GLN A 243 -1.59 0.76 -3.93
CA GLN A 243 -0.24 0.75 -4.49
C GLN A 243 0.81 0.55 -3.40
N LEU A 244 0.78 1.39 -2.35
CA LEU A 244 1.77 1.31 -1.27
C LEU A 244 1.55 0.07 -0.39
N TRP A 245 0.30 -0.31 -0.11
CA TRP A 245 -0.01 -1.47 0.73
C TRP A 245 0.37 -2.79 0.08
N ARG A 246 0.33 -2.86 -1.25
CA ARG A 246 0.74 -4.03 -2.03
C ARG A 246 2.16 -3.89 -2.60
N GLU A 247 2.86 -2.81 -2.28
CA GLU A 247 4.24 -2.52 -2.70
C GLU A 247 4.42 -2.55 -4.24
N MET A 248 3.46 -1.95 -4.95
CA MET A 248 3.45 -1.86 -6.41
C MET A 248 4.17 -0.61 -6.92
N ASP A 249 4.80 -0.74 -8.08
CA ASP A 249 5.61 0.34 -8.64
C ASP A 249 4.74 1.46 -9.21
N THR A 250 3.57 1.12 -9.76
CA THR A 250 2.74 2.07 -10.52
C THR A 250 1.29 2.12 -10.07
N ARG A 251 0.64 3.25 -10.36
CA ARG A 251 -0.80 3.45 -10.18
C ARG A 251 -1.61 2.45 -11.02
N GLU A 252 -1.19 2.25 -12.27
CA GLU A 252 -1.87 1.39 -13.22
C GLU A 252 -1.77 -0.09 -12.81
N GLU A 253 -0.63 -0.52 -12.23
CA GLU A 253 -0.48 -1.84 -11.63
C GLU A 253 -1.46 -2.04 -10.45
N ALA A 254 -1.63 -1.04 -9.59
CA ALA A 254 -2.62 -1.09 -8.51
C ALA A 254 -4.06 -1.23 -9.02
N ILE A 255 -4.41 -0.52 -10.10
CA ILE A 255 -5.71 -0.67 -10.77
C ILE A 255 -5.85 -2.07 -11.36
N ALA A 256 -4.85 -2.55 -12.11
CA ALA A 256 -4.86 -3.87 -12.73
C ALA A 256 -5.03 -4.97 -11.67
N TRP A 257 -4.33 -4.86 -10.55
CA TRP A 257 -4.42 -5.80 -9.44
C TRP A 257 -5.84 -5.85 -8.86
N LEU A 258 -6.45 -4.70 -8.57
CA LEU A 258 -7.82 -4.63 -8.02
C LEU A 258 -8.87 -5.25 -8.95
N LEU A 259 -8.66 -5.15 -10.26
CA LEU A 259 -9.62 -5.65 -11.25
C LEU A 259 -9.49 -7.16 -11.50
N THR A 260 -8.36 -7.76 -11.11
CA THR A 260 -8.03 -9.17 -11.40
C THR A 260 -7.93 -10.05 -10.15
N ASN A 261 -7.73 -9.45 -8.97
CA ASN A 261 -7.59 -10.16 -7.70
C ASN A 261 -8.81 -9.95 -6.81
N ASP A 262 -8.98 -10.85 -5.84
CA ASP A 262 -9.98 -10.67 -4.79
C ASP A 262 -9.57 -9.51 -3.86
N PRO A 263 -10.30 -8.38 -3.80
CA PRO A 263 -10.00 -7.29 -2.86
C PRO A 263 -10.14 -7.75 -1.40
N PHE A 264 -10.85 -8.85 -1.15
CA PHE A 264 -10.94 -9.50 0.15
C PHE A 264 -9.79 -10.47 0.42
N ALA A 265 -8.80 -10.64 -0.45
CA ALA A 265 -7.63 -11.47 -0.15
C ALA A 265 -6.90 -10.93 1.09
N HIS A 266 -6.84 -11.75 2.15
CA HIS A 266 -6.44 -11.32 3.49
C HIS A 266 -4.93 -11.06 3.58
N GLU A 267 -4.14 -11.65 2.69
CA GLU A 267 -2.68 -11.73 2.82
C GLU A 267 -2.04 -11.61 1.43
N THR A 268 -1.30 -10.53 1.21
CA THR A 268 -0.25 -10.51 0.17
C THR A 268 1.07 -10.27 0.88
N ASN A 269 2.17 -10.69 0.25
CA ASN A 269 3.53 -10.46 0.72
C ASN A 269 3.82 -11.10 2.10
N LEU A 270 3.35 -12.33 2.33
CA LEU A 270 3.74 -13.10 3.52
C LEU A 270 5.25 -13.38 3.60
N GLU A 271 6.01 -13.11 2.55
CA GLU A 271 7.47 -13.18 2.57
C GLU A 271 8.07 -12.22 3.62
N ILE A 272 7.39 -11.12 3.94
CA ILE A 272 7.86 -10.14 4.94
C ILE A 272 7.97 -10.73 6.35
N ILE A 273 7.21 -11.78 6.67
CA ILE A 273 7.30 -12.46 7.98
C ILE A 273 8.39 -13.54 8.02
N ASP A 274 9.05 -13.85 6.90
CA ASP A 274 10.10 -14.87 6.84
C ASP A 274 11.23 -14.64 7.87
N PRO A 275 11.76 -13.42 8.06
CA PRO A 275 12.76 -13.16 9.10
C PRO A 275 12.26 -13.48 10.51
N ALA A 276 11.01 -13.14 10.81
CA ALA A 276 10.38 -13.44 12.09
C ALA A 276 10.17 -14.95 12.29
N LEU A 277 9.74 -15.67 11.25
CA LEU A 277 9.59 -17.12 11.26
C LEU A 277 10.93 -17.81 11.54
N ILE A 278 12.00 -17.40 10.87
CA ILE A 278 13.35 -17.96 11.08
C ILE A 278 13.88 -17.62 12.46
N ALA A 279 13.79 -16.37 12.90
CA ALA A 279 14.24 -15.95 14.23
C ALA A 279 13.46 -16.67 15.35
N PHE A 280 12.18 -16.97 15.13
CA PHE A 280 11.37 -17.77 16.05
C PHE A 280 11.89 -19.22 16.13
N VAL A 281 12.08 -19.87 14.99
CA VAL A 281 12.53 -21.28 14.94
C VAL A 281 13.93 -21.45 15.51
N GLN A 282 14.84 -20.51 15.27
CA GLN A 282 16.20 -20.53 15.83
C GLN A 282 16.23 -20.58 17.36
N LYS A 283 15.20 -20.06 18.04
CA LYS A 283 15.09 -20.06 19.51
C LYS A 283 14.47 -21.34 20.07
N ILE A 284 13.85 -22.18 19.23
CA ILE A 284 13.14 -23.38 19.69
C ILE A 284 14.04 -24.35 20.45
N PRO A 285 15.25 -24.71 19.99
CA PRO A 285 16.11 -25.66 20.69
C PRO A 285 16.38 -25.26 22.15
N ASP A 286 16.57 -23.97 22.40
CA ASP A 286 16.87 -23.44 23.74
C ASP A 286 15.62 -23.36 24.63
N LEU A 287 14.46 -23.11 24.03
CA LEU A 287 13.20 -22.95 24.76
C LEU A 287 12.49 -24.28 25.02
N TYR A 288 12.76 -25.32 24.24
CA TYR A 288 12.02 -26.58 24.29
C TYR A 288 12.28 -27.38 25.58
N SER A 289 11.20 -27.80 26.25
CA SER A 289 11.23 -28.52 27.55
C SER A 289 10.52 -29.88 27.52
N GLY A 290 10.14 -30.37 26.33
CA GLY A 290 9.44 -31.66 26.20
C GLY A 290 7.95 -31.63 26.58
N GLN A 291 7.35 -30.44 26.74
CA GLN A 291 5.92 -30.29 27.00
C GLN A 291 5.07 -30.80 25.83
N GLY A 292 3.91 -31.41 26.14
CA GLY A 292 3.01 -32.01 25.15
C GLY A 292 2.60 -31.05 24.03
N ASP A 293 2.31 -29.79 24.37
CA ASP A 293 1.90 -28.77 23.40
C ASP A 293 3.02 -28.41 22.43
N TRP A 294 4.26 -28.30 22.91
CA TRP A 294 5.42 -27.97 22.06
C TRP A 294 5.81 -29.15 21.16
N ARG A 295 5.71 -30.37 21.69
CA ARG A 295 5.87 -31.59 20.89
C ARG A 295 4.80 -31.66 19.79
N PHE A 296 3.55 -31.36 20.13
CA PHE A 296 2.44 -31.30 19.19
C PHE A 296 2.66 -30.23 18.11
N ALA A 297 3.09 -29.02 18.51
CA ALA A 297 3.39 -27.92 17.60
C ALA A 297 4.48 -28.31 16.58
N LEU A 298 5.61 -28.84 17.05
CA LEU A 298 6.72 -29.27 16.19
C LEU A 298 6.34 -30.45 15.30
N THR A 299 5.54 -31.39 15.80
CA THR A 299 5.07 -32.51 14.99
C THR A 299 4.15 -32.04 13.86
N GLU A 300 3.23 -31.10 14.13
CA GLU A 300 2.40 -30.50 13.07
C GLU A 300 3.20 -29.63 12.10
N GLY A 301 4.21 -28.91 12.60
CA GLY A 301 5.17 -28.17 11.77
C GLY A 301 5.92 -29.10 10.82
N TYR A 302 6.52 -30.18 11.34
CA TYR A 302 7.19 -31.22 10.56
C TYR A 302 6.27 -31.84 9.52
N ARG A 303 5.06 -32.24 9.94
CA ARG A 303 4.06 -32.83 9.06
C ARG A 303 3.76 -31.94 7.86
N ARG A 304 3.50 -30.65 8.08
CA ARG A 304 3.21 -29.69 7.01
C ARG A 304 4.42 -29.38 6.15
N TRP A 305 5.59 -29.22 6.76
CA TRP A 305 6.85 -28.96 6.07
C TRP A 305 7.15 -30.03 5.02
N PHE A 306 6.92 -31.30 5.36
CA PHE A 306 7.14 -32.43 4.45
C PHE A 306 5.90 -32.88 3.68
N GLY A 307 4.78 -32.17 3.79
CA GLY A 307 3.55 -32.47 3.04
C GLY A 307 2.90 -33.80 3.43
N LEU A 308 3.09 -34.22 4.67
CA LEU A 308 2.56 -35.48 5.19
C LEU A 308 1.07 -35.37 5.49
N ASP A 309 0.34 -36.44 5.18
CA ASP A 309 -1.10 -36.55 5.26
C ASP A 309 -1.64 -36.61 6.70
N SER A 310 -0.90 -37.26 7.62
CA SER A 310 -1.35 -37.48 8.99
C SER A 310 -0.25 -37.28 10.04
N ARG A 311 -0.65 -37.07 11.29
CA ARG A 311 0.29 -37.01 12.43
C ARG A 311 0.97 -38.34 12.65
N THR A 312 0.26 -39.44 12.45
CA THR A 312 0.81 -40.80 12.56
C THR A 312 1.97 -40.99 11.58
N THR A 313 1.79 -40.56 10.33
CA THR A 313 2.84 -40.59 9.29
C THR A 313 4.05 -39.73 9.68
N ALA A 314 3.82 -38.58 10.31
CA ALA A 314 4.91 -37.72 10.80
C ALA A 314 5.70 -38.40 11.92
N ILE A 315 5.02 -39.00 12.90
CA ILE A 315 5.64 -39.72 14.03
C ILE A 315 6.44 -40.93 13.54
N GLN A 316 5.89 -41.69 12.59
CA GLN A 316 6.60 -42.79 11.91
C GLN A 316 7.88 -42.31 11.23
N ARG A 317 7.79 -41.22 10.45
CA ARG A 317 8.96 -40.66 9.73
C ARG A 317 10.01 -40.08 10.68
N LEU A 318 9.62 -39.63 11.87
CA LEU A 318 10.50 -39.18 12.94
C LEU A 318 11.14 -40.35 13.73
N GLY A 319 10.89 -41.60 13.33
CA GLY A 319 11.56 -42.78 13.87
C GLY A 319 10.85 -43.47 15.03
N ILE A 320 9.55 -43.20 15.23
CA ILE A 320 8.73 -43.86 16.26
C ILE A 320 7.67 -44.72 15.58
N ASP A 321 7.66 -46.01 15.88
CA ASP A 321 6.57 -46.89 15.47
C ASP A 321 5.34 -46.68 16.38
N PRO A 322 4.18 -46.24 15.85
CA PRO A 322 2.96 -46.08 16.63
C PRO A 322 2.44 -47.40 17.19
N ASP A 323 2.70 -48.53 16.53
CA ASP A 323 2.25 -49.84 16.98
C ASP A 323 3.03 -50.29 18.22
N ASP A 324 4.33 -49.94 18.31
CA ASP A 324 5.15 -50.17 19.50
C ASP A 324 4.65 -49.36 20.72
N LEU A 325 4.14 -48.14 20.49
CA LEU A 325 3.53 -47.31 21.55
C LEU A 325 2.21 -47.91 22.04
N ALA A 326 1.39 -48.44 21.12
CA ALA A 326 0.09 -49.03 21.45
C ALA A 326 0.22 -50.37 22.20
N GLN A 327 1.28 -51.13 21.93
CA GLN A 327 1.54 -52.43 22.57
C GLN A 327 2.26 -52.30 23.93
N ASN A 328 2.89 -51.16 24.21
CA ASN A 328 3.68 -50.93 25.43
C ASN A 328 3.09 -49.86 26.36
N THR A 329 1.76 -49.68 26.37
CA THR A 329 1.06 -48.64 27.14
C THR A 329 1.31 -48.69 28.65
N GLU A 330 1.61 -49.87 29.20
CA GLU A 330 1.93 -50.06 30.62
C GLU A 330 3.45 -49.97 30.93
N ASN A 331 4.30 -49.96 29.90
CA ASN A 331 5.75 -49.89 30.06
C ASN A 331 6.24 -48.44 30.03
N GLN A 332 6.23 -47.80 31.20
CA GLN A 332 6.64 -46.41 31.37
C GLN A 332 8.08 -46.13 30.86
N ALA A 333 9.00 -47.10 30.97
CA ALA A 333 10.36 -46.94 30.49
C ALA A 333 10.43 -46.89 28.96
N ALA A 334 9.66 -47.74 28.27
CA ALA A 334 9.56 -47.72 26.81
C ALA A 334 8.91 -46.43 26.29
N LEU A 335 7.83 -45.97 26.93
CA LEU A 335 7.18 -44.70 26.59
C LEU A 335 8.11 -43.50 26.76
N LEU A 336 8.91 -43.47 27.82
CA LEU A 336 9.92 -42.42 28.03
C LEU A 336 11.04 -42.46 26.99
N ALA A 337 11.48 -43.65 26.56
CA ALA A 337 12.50 -43.79 25.53
C ALA A 337 11.99 -43.32 24.15
N ALA A 338 10.75 -43.67 23.81
CA ALA A 338 10.10 -43.21 22.59
C ALA A 338 9.89 -41.68 22.58
N ALA A 339 9.43 -41.11 23.71
CA ALA A 339 9.31 -39.65 23.86
C ALA A 339 10.65 -38.94 23.68
N ARG A 340 11.74 -39.44 24.28
CA ARG A 340 13.09 -38.84 24.10
C ARG A 340 13.58 -38.91 22.66
N THR A 341 13.31 -40.01 21.97
CA THR A 341 13.70 -40.18 20.56
C THR A 341 12.95 -39.19 19.68
N LEU A 342 11.64 -39.05 19.90
CA LEU A 342 10.81 -38.07 19.20
C LEU A 342 11.28 -36.63 19.49
N ASP A 343 11.53 -36.30 20.75
CA ASP A 343 11.97 -34.97 21.17
C ASP A 343 13.29 -34.59 20.48
N ARG A 344 14.24 -35.51 20.43
CA ARG A 344 15.51 -35.29 19.72
C ARG A 344 15.30 -35.05 18.23
N ALA A 345 14.51 -35.89 17.56
CA ALA A 345 14.22 -35.73 16.13
C ALA A 345 13.52 -34.40 15.81
N LEU A 346 12.61 -33.94 16.69
CA LEU A 346 11.92 -32.66 16.54
C LEU A 346 12.86 -31.46 16.75
N ILE A 347 13.79 -31.55 17.70
CA ILE A 347 14.81 -30.51 17.93
C ILE A 347 15.79 -30.46 16.74
N ASP A 348 16.25 -31.61 16.25
CA ASP A 348 17.14 -31.71 15.09
C ASP A 348 16.46 -31.12 13.84
N PHE A 349 15.17 -31.40 13.65
CA PHE A 349 14.35 -30.74 12.63
C PHE A 349 14.34 -29.22 12.80
N ALA A 350 14.00 -28.71 13.99
CA ALA A 350 13.97 -27.28 14.27
C ALA A 350 15.32 -26.59 14.00
N ALA A 351 16.42 -27.23 14.40
CA ALA A 351 17.78 -26.73 14.18
C ALA A 351 18.18 -26.71 12.69
N SER A 352 17.62 -27.59 11.87
CA SER A 352 17.91 -27.66 10.43
C SER A 352 17.17 -26.61 9.58
N ILE A 353 16.02 -26.11 10.04
CA ILE A 353 15.15 -25.19 9.29
C ILE A 353 15.88 -23.95 8.78
N PRO A 354 16.67 -23.21 9.60
CA PRO A 354 17.34 -21.98 9.12
C PRO A 354 18.25 -22.19 7.92
N THR A 355 18.81 -23.40 7.77
CA THR A 355 19.71 -23.75 6.66
C THR A 355 19.01 -24.40 5.47
N THR A 356 17.77 -24.84 5.64
CA THR A 356 17.00 -25.60 4.63
C THR A 356 15.76 -24.85 4.15
N TYR A 357 15.43 -23.72 4.75
CA TYR A 357 14.33 -22.86 4.34
C TYR A 357 14.65 -22.18 3.01
N THR A 358 13.77 -22.39 2.02
CA THR A 358 13.89 -21.82 0.67
C THR A 358 12.67 -20.97 0.32
N GLN A 359 11.96 -20.46 1.34
CA GLN A 359 10.87 -19.50 1.19
C GLN A 359 9.69 -19.99 0.32
N THR A 360 9.52 -21.30 0.21
CA THR A 360 8.35 -21.88 -0.48
C THR A 360 7.08 -21.64 0.34
N GLU A 361 5.94 -21.47 -0.33
CA GLU A 361 4.64 -21.28 0.34
C GLU A 361 4.36 -22.38 1.35
N GLN A 362 4.61 -23.65 1.00
CA GLN A 362 4.43 -24.78 1.91
C GLN A 362 5.27 -24.67 3.19
N GLN A 363 6.56 -24.31 3.07
CA GLN A 363 7.43 -24.15 4.23
C GLN A 363 6.94 -22.99 5.10
N ARG A 364 6.60 -21.85 4.49
CA ARG A 364 6.07 -20.68 5.19
C ARG A 364 4.80 -21.02 5.97
N GLU A 365 3.86 -21.72 5.33
CA GLU A 365 2.62 -22.19 5.95
C GLU A 365 2.86 -23.17 7.10
N ALA A 366 3.85 -24.05 6.97
CA ALA A 366 4.26 -24.94 8.04
C ALA A 366 4.78 -24.15 9.26
N LEU A 367 5.59 -23.13 9.04
CA LEU A 367 6.14 -22.28 10.11
C LEU A 367 5.08 -21.37 10.75
N ILE A 368 4.18 -20.78 9.96
CA ILE A 368 3.03 -20.01 10.48
C ILE A 368 2.20 -20.91 11.40
N ARG A 369 1.89 -22.14 10.96
CA ARG A 369 1.12 -23.07 11.79
C ARG A 369 1.87 -23.48 13.06
N LEU A 370 3.19 -23.69 12.96
CA LEU A 370 4.03 -23.97 14.11
C LEU A 370 3.95 -22.84 15.14
N VAL A 371 4.12 -21.59 14.72
CA VAL A 371 4.01 -20.40 15.58
C VAL A 371 2.63 -20.30 16.21
N GLN A 372 1.56 -20.48 15.41
CA GLN A 372 0.17 -20.42 15.89
C GLN A 372 -0.03 -21.36 17.07
N ILE A 373 0.34 -22.63 16.91
CA ILE A 373 0.16 -23.64 17.95
C ILE A 373 1.08 -23.34 19.14
N TRP A 374 2.36 -23.05 18.88
CA TRP A 374 3.36 -22.83 19.92
C TRP A 374 2.99 -21.67 20.84
N ARG A 375 2.44 -20.58 20.27
CA ARG A 375 1.97 -19.40 21.02
C ARG A 375 0.52 -19.49 21.47
N ARG A 376 -0.18 -20.60 21.17
CA ARG A 376 -1.61 -20.82 21.48
C ARG A 376 -2.53 -19.73 20.95
N LEU A 377 -2.29 -19.30 19.71
CA LEU A 377 -3.07 -18.24 19.07
C LEU A 377 -4.36 -18.80 18.45
N GLU A 378 -5.46 -18.07 18.66
CA GLU A 378 -6.82 -18.51 18.31
C GLU A 378 -7.07 -18.71 16.81
N GLY A 379 -6.20 -18.17 15.95
CA GLY A 379 -6.38 -18.22 14.50
C GLY A 379 -5.19 -17.70 13.71
N ARG A 380 -5.38 -17.68 12.39
CA ARG A 380 -4.38 -17.19 11.44
C ARG A 380 -4.09 -15.69 11.60
N ILE A 381 -5.14 -14.86 11.68
CA ILE A 381 -5.00 -13.40 11.81
C ILE A 381 -4.17 -13.01 13.05
N PRO A 382 -4.48 -13.48 14.28
CA PRO A 382 -3.63 -13.20 15.45
C PRO A 382 -2.19 -13.72 15.30
N THR A 383 -1.99 -14.80 14.55
CA THR A 383 -0.64 -15.36 14.28
C THR A 383 0.18 -14.44 13.40
N ILE A 384 -0.39 -13.99 12.28
CA ILE A 384 0.28 -13.06 11.38
C ILE A 384 0.54 -11.73 12.08
N GLN A 385 -0.42 -11.20 12.84
CA GLN A 385 -0.22 -9.99 13.65
C GLN A 385 0.93 -10.17 14.64
N SER A 386 0.98 -11.30 15.36
CA SER A 386 2.07 -11.60 16.29
C SER A 386 3.44 -11.69 15.58
N LEU A 387 3.48 -12.21 14.35
CA LEU A 387 4.70 -12.25 13.53
C LEU A 387 5.11 -10.87 13.03
N PHE A 388 4.17 -9.99 12.69
CA PHE A 388 4.48 -8.60 12.36
C PHE A 388 5.06 -7.83 13.56
N GLU A 389 4.63 -8.14 14.80
CA GLU A 389 5.31 -7.59 15.98
C GLU A 389 6.77 -8.04 16.08
N ASP A 390 7.05 -9.29 15.73
CA ASP A 390 8.41 -9.81 15.74
C ASP A 390 9.26 -9.18 14.63
N VAL A 391 8.73 -8.99 13.42
CA VAL A 391 9.40 -8.26 12.34
C VAL A 391 9.80 -6.86 12.82
N ARG A 392 8.86 -6.11 13.41
CA ARG A 392 9.15 -4.76 13.96
C ARG A 392 10.22 -4.77 15.05
N ARG A 393 10.24 -5.80 15.90
CA ARG A 393 11.30 -5.94 16.93
C ARG A 393 12.66 -6.21 16.28
N LEU A 394 12.71 -7.00 15.21
CA LEU A 394 13.93 -7.27 14.47
C LEU A 394 14.44 -6.02 13.74
N GLU A 395 13.56 -5.25 13.09
CA GLU A 395 13.89 -3.98 12.45
C GLU A 395 14.48 -2.97 13.44
N ARG A 396 13.86 -2.81 14.61
CA ARG A 396 14.35 -1.92 15.68
C ARG A 396 15.67 -2.38 16.31
N ALA A 397 15.94 -3.69 16.29
CA ALA A 397 17.16 -4.27 16.85
C ALA A 397 18.31 -4.32 15.84
N ALA A 398 18.03 -4.15 14.54
CA ALA A 398 19.06 -4.06 13.52
C ALA A 398 19.88 -2.78 13.76
N PRO A 399 21.21 -2.85 13.80
CA PRO A 399 22.02 -1.64 13.83
C PRO A 399 21.72 -0.82 12.58
N THR A 400 21.44 0.47 12.75
CA THR A 400 21.32 1.41 11.63
C THR A 400 22.60 1.31 10.81
N ALA A 401 22.50 0.75 9.60
CA ALA A 401 23.59 0.80 8.66
C ALA A 401 23.90 2.29 8.43
N PRO A 402 25.16 2.74 8.54
CA PRO A 402 25.50 4.10 8.15
C PRO A 402 25.16 4.24 6.66
N GLU A 403 24.35 5.24 6.34
CA GLU A 403 24.04 5.63 4.97
C GLU A 403 25.34 5.76 4.14
N ALA A 404 25.34 5.16 2.96
CA ALA A 404 26.44 5.23 2.00
C ALA A 404 26.26 6.40 1.03
#